data_AF-A0A970XPC1-F1
#
_entry.id   AF-A0A970XPC1-F1
#
_cell.length_a   1.000
_cell.length_b   1.000
_cell.length_c   1.000
_cell.angle_alpha   90.00
_cell.angle_beta   90.00
_cell.angle_gamma   90.00
#
_symmetry.space_group_name_H-M   'P 1'
#
loop_
_entity.id
_entity.type
_entity.pdbx_description
1 polymer ?
#
loop_
_entity_poly.entity_id
_entity_poly.type
_entity_poly.pdbx_seq_one_letter_code
_entity_poly.pdbx_strand_id
1 'polypeptide(L)'
;MNLNINSTQRNKIFIVLITVLTIGILISAILGYNQDRKIEANFKKYQYGVQLMNAGQNQKAIEVFNSLDPDFRDSGEIYYYTAFCYANLKEYPQAVKYMKKAQDARSPFLLDQYFLYEFGQYLYYIGEVDQSRLYLKQSLKFANDPELIDKINQLIAKLPMSMED
;
A
#
# COMPACT_ATOMS: atom_id res chain seq x y z
N MET A 1 -40.39 20.71 -34.74
CA MET A 1 -41.29 21.37 -33.77
C MET A 1 -40.56 22.61 -33.26
N ASN A 2 -40.91 23.81 -33.74
CA ASN A 2 -40.30 25.06 -33.27
C ASN A 2 -41.03 25.50 -31.99
N LEU A 3 -40.35 25.44 -30.85
CA LEU A 3 -40.86 25.97 -29.59
C LEU A 3 -40.81 27.50 -29.66
N ASN A 4 -41.98 28.16 -29.65
CA ASN A 4 -42.06 29.62 -29.61
C ASN A 4 -41.88 30.11 -28.16
N ILE A 5 -40.62 30.22 -27.73
CA ILE A 5 -40.24 30.61 -26.36
C ILE A 5 -40.21 32.13 -26.25
N ASN A 6 -41.03 32.71 -25.37
CA ASN A 6 -41.01 34.16 -25.13
C ASN A 6 -39.85 34.58 -24.20
N SER A 7 -39.55 35.88 -24.17
CA SER A 7 -38.40 36.42 -23.43
C SER A 7 -38.44 36.10 -21.93
N THR A 8 -39.62 36.10 -21.31
CA THR A 8 -39.80 35.74 -19.89
C THR A 8 -39.51 34.25 -19.64
N GLN A 9 -39.97 33.36 -20.51
CA GLN A 9 -39.69 31.92 -20.42
C GLN A 9 -38.21 31.63 -20.60
N ARG A 10 -37.54 32.29 -21.56
CA ARG A 10 -36.09 32.19 -21.74
C ARG A 10 -35.32 32.62 -20.48
N ASN A 11 -35.72 33.73 -19.86
CA ASN A 11 -35.08 34.21 -18.62
C ASN A 11 -35.28 33.23 -17.46
N LYS A 12 -36.47 32.63 -17.32
CA LYS A 12 -36.73 31.59 -16.30
C LYS A 12 -35.88 30.35 -16.52
N ILE A 13 -35.79 29.85 -17.76
CA ILE A 13 -34.93 28.72 -18.12
C ILE A 13 -33.47 29.04 -17.77
N PHE A 14 -33.00 30.23 -18.12
CA PHE A 14 -31.64 30.67 -17.82
C PHE A 14 -31.35 30.73 -16.31
N ILE A 15 -32.27 31.28 -15.52
CA ILE A 15 -32.13 31.34 -14.05
C ILE A 15 -32.07 29.93 -13.45
N VAL A 16 -32.97 29.03 -13.87
CA VAL A 16 -32.97 27.65 -13.39
C VAL A 16 -31.65 26.95 -13.72
N LEU A 17 -31.13 27.13 -14.93
CA LEU A 17 -29.83 26.56 -15.32
C LEU A 17 -28.69 27.08 -14.44
N ILE A 18 -28.64 28.39 -14.18
CA ILE A 18 -27.65 28.98 -13.28
C ILE A 18 -27.79 28.41 -11.86
N THR A 19 -29.01 28.32 -11.33
CA THR A 19 -29.25 27.80 -9.97
C THR A 19 -28.80 26.34 -9.85
N VAL A 20 -29.06 25.50 -10.85
CA VAL A 20 -28.59 24.11 -10.84
C VAL A 20 -27.07 24.04 -10.88
N LEU A 21 -26.42 24.86 -11.72
CA LEU A 21 -24.96 24.93 -11.80
C LEU A 21 -24.33 25.40 -10.48
N THR A 22 -24.88 26.44 -9.84
CA THR A 22 -24.34 26.94 -8.57
C THR A 22 -24.51 25.94 -7.43
N ILE A 23 -25.65 25.24 -7.35
CA ILE A 23 -25.86 24.15 -6.39
C ILE A 23 -24.85 23.02 -6.63
N GLY A 24 -24.63 22.62 -7.88
CA GLY A 24 -23.65 21.58 -8.22
C GLY A 24 -22.22 21.93 -7.78
N ILE A 25 -21.81 23.18 -7.97
CA ILE A 25 -20.50 23.69 -7.51
C ILE A 25 -20.41 23.66 -5.97
N LEU A 26 -21.45 24.12 -5.27
CA LEU A 26 -21.47 24.12 -3.80
C LEU A 26 -21.38 22.70 -3.22
N ILE A 27 -22.13 21.75 -3.77
CA ILE A 27 -22.08 20.34 -3.35
C ILE A 27 -20.66 19.79 -3.57
N SER A 28 -20.08 20.03 -4.75
CA SER A 28 -18.73 19.55 -5.08
C SER A 28 -17.68 20.13 -4.13
N ALA A 29 -17.79 21.41 -3.79
CA ALA A 29 -16.89 22.07 -2.84
C ALA A 29 -16.98 21.47 -1.42
N ILE A 30 -18.20 21.19 -0.93
CA ILE A 30 -18.42 20.58 0.39
C ILE A 30 -17.86 19.15 0.42
N LEU A 31 -18.10 18.37 -0.64
CA LEU A 31 -17.57 17.01 -0.75
C LEU A 31 -16.04 17.00 -0.79
N GLY A 32 -15.43 17.88 -1.59
CA GLY A 32 -13.98 18.05 -1.66
C GLY A 32 -13.37 18.39 -0.30
N TYR A 33 -13.92 19.39 0.40
CA TYR A 33 -13.44 19.77 1.74
C TYR A 33 -13.48 18.62 2.76
N ASN A 34 -14.54 17.83 2.74
CA ASN A 34 -14.66 16.67 3.62
C ASN A 34 -13.68 15.55 3.25
N GLN A 35 -13.40 15.37 1.96
CA GLN A 35 -12.40 14.41 1.49
C GLN A 35 -10.99 14.85 1.89
N ASP A 36 -10.63 16.12 1.69
CA ASP A 36 -9.31 16.67 2.06
C ASP A 36 -9.03 16.46 3.56
N ARG A 37 -10.03 16.72 4.40
CA ARG A 37 -9.93 16.48 5.84
C ARG A 37 -9.69 15.01 6.20
N LYS A 38 -10.36 14.08 5.51
CA LYS A 38 -10.14 12.64 5.73
C LYS A 38 -8.75 12.22 5.30
N ILE A 39 -8.28 12.72 4.16
CA ILE A 39 -6.92 12.47 3.66
C ILE A 39 -5.89 12.95 4.69
N GLU A 40 -6.03 14.18 5.18
CA GLU A 40 -5.12 14.73 6.20
C GLU A 40 -5.12 13.90 7.49
N ALA A 41 -6.30 13.50 7.97
CA ALA A 41 -6.42 12.69 9.17
C ALA A 41 -5.78 11.30 9.02
N ASN A 42 -6.00 10.63 7.88
CA ASN A 42 -5.37 9.34 7.59
C ASN A 42 -3.85 9.47 7.42
N PHE A 43 -3.38 10.54 6.77
CA PHE A 43 -1.96 10.79 6.61
C PHE A 43 -1.26 10.95 7.97
N LYS A 44 -1.86 11.71 8.90
CA LYS A 44 -1.33 11.84 10.27
C LYS A 44 -1.28 10.50 11.01
N LYS A 45 -2.33 9.67 10.89
CA LYS A 45 -2.34 8.32 11.47
C LYS A 45 -1.26 7.43 10.86
N TYR A 46 -1.11 7.45 9.54
CA TYR A 46 -0.07 6.72 8.82
C TYR A 46 1.32 7.10 9.34
N GLN A 47 1.63 8.39 9.42
CA GLN A 47 2.90 8.88 9.96
C GLN A 47 3.14 8.41 11.40
N TYR A 48 2.10 8.44 12.23
CA TYR A 48 2.18 7.92 13.59
C TYR A 48 2.44 6.40 13.64
N GLY A 49 1.79 5.62 12.77
CA GLY A 49 2.06 4.19 12.62
C GLY A 49 3.51 3.90 12.22
N VAL A 50 4.06 4.67 11.27
CA VAL A 50 5.47 4.58 10.86
C VAL A 50 6.41 4.93 12.02
N GLN A 51 6.09 5.96 12.81
CA GLN A 51 6.89 6.30 14.00
C GLN A 51 6.90 5.17 15.03
N LEU A 52 5.74 4.55 15.30
CA LEU A 52 5.63 3.39 16.19
C LEU A 52 6.43 2.19 15.68
N MET A 53 6.36 1.92 14.37
CA MET A 53 7.14 0.87 13.70
C MET A 53 8.65 1.12 13.89
N ASN A 54 9.12 2.32 13.58
CA ASN A 54 10.54 2.69 13.72
C ASN A 54 11.02 2.67 15.19
N ALA A 55 10.11 2.88 16.15
CA ALA A 55 10.38 2.74 17.57
C ALA A 55 10.31 1.27 18.07
N GLY A 56 10.10 0.30 17.19
CA GLY A 56 9.97 -1.13 17.53
C GLY A 56 8.64 -1.50 18.20
N GLN A 57 7.67 -0.57 18.29
CA GLN A 57 6.33 -0.81 18.85
C GLN A 57 5.42 -1.46 17.79
N ASN A 58 5.86 -2.59 17.24
CA ASN A 58 5.27 -3.24 16.07
C ASN A 58 3.77 -3.56 16.23
N GLN A 59 3.34 -4.05 17.40
CA GLN A 59 1.93 -4.36 17.65
C GLN A 59 1.04 -3.11 17.55
N LYS A 60 1.46 -2.00 18.16
CA LYS A 60 0.73 -0.72 18.09
C LYS A 60 0.74 -0.14 16.68
N ALA A 61 1.85 -0.29 15.96
CA ALA A 61 1.92 0.13 14.56
C ALA A 61 0.89 -0.62 13.71
N ILE A 62 0.78 -1.94 13.87
CA ILE A 62 -0.23 -2.77 13.20
C ILE A 62 -1.65 -2.30 13.54
N GLU A 63 -1.94 -2.01 14.81
CA GLU A 63 -3.25 -1.48 15.22
C GLU A 63 -3.56 -0.14 14.54
N VAL A 64 -2.59 0.76 14.47
CA VAL A 64 -2.74 2.05 13.79
C VAL A 64 -2.97 1.88 12.30
N PHE A 65 -2.19 1.04 11.62
CA PHE A 65 -2.38 0.75 10.19
C PHE A 65 -3.75 0.12 9.92
N ASN A 66 -4.20 -0.81 10.77
CA ASN A 66 -5.55 -1.39 10.71
C ASN A 66 -6.67 -0.41 11.11
N SER A 67 -6.35 0.81 11.55
CA SER A 67 -7.33 1.86 11.86
C SER A 67 -7.47 2.93 10.76
N LEU A 68 -6.64 2.84 9.71
CA LEU A 68 -6.74 3.68 8.52
C LEU A 68 -8.03 3.38 7.74
N ASP A 69 -8.54 4.38 7.03
CA ASP A 69 -9.68 4.18 6.13
C ASP A 69 -9.28 3.18 5.01
N PRO A 70 -10.23 2.39 4.47
CA PRO A 70 -9.94 1.33 3.50
C PRO A 70 -9.08 1.78 2.31
N ASP A 71 -9.38 2.95 1.74
CA ASP A 71 -8.66 3.52 0.60
C ASP A 71 -7.16 3.75 0.88
N PHE A 72 -6.79 3.95 2.15
CA PHE A 72 -5.40 4.09 2.60
C PHE A 72 -4.82 2.76 3.05
N ARG A 73 -5.59 2.03 3.85
CA ARG A 73 -5.20 0.76 4.47
C ARG A 73 -4.85 -0.29 3.43
N ASP A 74 -5.61 -0.34 2.34
CA ASP A 74 -5.47 -1.35 1.30
C ASP A 74 -4.51 -0.91 0.19
N SER A 75 -3.38 -0.35 0.60
CA SER A 75 -2.27 0.02 -0.28
C SER A 75 -1.06 -0.89 -0.08
N GLY A 76 -0.28 -1.06 -1.14
CA GLY A 76 0.90 -1.92 -1.12
C GLY A 76 1.95 -1.50 -0.08
N GLU A 77 2.06 -0.20 0.19
CA GLU A 77 2.94 0.35 1.22
C GLU A 77 2.50 -0.04 2.64
N ILE A 78 1.21 0.11 2.96
CA ILE A 78 0.69 -0.29 4.27
C ILE A 78 0.83 -1.80 4.46
N TYR A 79 0.59 -2.59 3.42
CA TYR A 79 0.81 -4.03 3.48
C TYR A 79 2.27 -4.39 3.74
N TYR A 80 3.21 -3.71 3.09
CA TYR A 80 4.65 -3.90 3.32
C TYR A 80 5.05 -3.56 4.76
N TYR A 81 4.65 -2.39 5.28
CA TYR A 81 4.95 -2.02 6.67
C TYR A 81 4.29 -2.94 7.69
N THR A 82 3.08 -3.39 7.40
CA THR A 82 2.41 -4.38 8.26
C THR A 82 3.16 -5.71 8.26
N ALA A 83 3.65 -6.17 7.10
CA ALA A 83 4.46 -7.38 7.00
C ALA A 83 5.78 -7.26 7.78
N PHE A 84 6.47 -6.12 7.66
CA PHE A 84 7.68 -5.82 8.41
C PHE A 84 7.44 -5.86 9.93
N CYS A 85 6.35 -5.25 10.41
CA CYS A 85 5.95 -5.32 11.82
C CYS A 85 5.72 -6.77 12.29
N TYR A 86 5.00 -7.59 11.52
CA TYR A 86 4.80 -9.01 11.86
C TYR A 86 6.11 -9.79 11.88
N ALA A 87 7.03 -9.52 10.95
CA ALA A 87 8.34 -10.16 10.93
C ALA A 87 9.18 -9.80 12.17
N ASN A 88 9.15 -8.54 12.62
CA ASN A 88 9.80 -8.13 13.87
C ASN A 88 9.20 -8.79 15.13
N LEU A 89 7.92 -9.16 15.07
CA LEU A 89 7.25 -9.96 16.09
C LEU A 89 7.52 -11.47 15.94
N LYS A 90 8.33 -11.87 14.95
CA LYS A 90 8.61 -13.27 14.55
C LYS A 90 7.37 -14.04 14.08
N GLU A 91 6.33 -13.34 13.67
CA GLU A 91 5.10 -13.90 13.09
C GLU A 91 5.23 -14.02 11.57
N TYR A 92 6.22 -14.80 11.13
CA TYR A 92 6.57 -14.93 9.70
C TYR A 92 5.40 -15.39 8.79
N PRO A 93 4.46 -16.26 9.21
CA PRO A 93 3.30 -16.58 8.39
C PRO A 93 2.41 -15.36 8.07
N GLN A 94 2.23 -14.45 9.03
CA GLN A 94 1.50 -13.19 8.78
C GLN A 94 2.34 -12.25 7.93
N ALA A 95 3.64 -12.15 8.17
CA ALA A 95 4.53 -11.34 7.34
C ALA A 95 4.45 -11.75 5.86
N VAL A 96 4.55 -13.05 5.56
CA VAL A 96 4.39 -13.59 4.19
C VAL A 96 3.01 -13.29 3.60
N LYS A 97 1.94 -13.44 4.39
CA LYS A 97 0.58 -13.11 3.94
C LYS A 97 0.47 -11.64 3.50
N TYR A 98 1.04 -10.72 4.28
CA TYR A 98 1.00 -9.30 3.95
C TYR A 98 1.98 -8.91 2.83
N MET A 99 3.12 -9.58 2.68
CA MET A 99 3.98 -9.41 1.49
C MET A 99 3.28 -9.80 0.19
N LYS A 100 2.51 -10.91 0.20
CA LYS A 100 1.68 -11.30 -0.94
C LYS A 100 0.64 -10.24 -1.28
N LYS A 101 -0.03 -9.67 -0.28
CA LYS A 101 -0.97 -8.54 -0.49
C LYS A 101 -0.27 -7.30 -1.07
N ALA A 102 0.93 -6.97 -0.58
CA ALA A 102 1.72 -5.87 -1.10
C ALA A 102 2.07 -6.08 -2.59
N GLN A 103 2.40 -7.32 -2.96
CA GLN A 103 2.63 -7.73 -4.34
C GLN A 103 1.37 -7.65 -5.21
N ASP A 104 0.23 -8.14 -4.73
CA ASP A 104 -1.04 -8.11 -5.46
C ASP A 104 -1.52 -6.66 -5.71
N ALA A 105 -1.25 -5.75 -4.77
CA ALA A 105 -1.50 -4.32 -4.91
C ALA A 105 -0.59 -3.63 -5.95
N ARG A 106 0.31 -4.38 -6.63
CA ARG A 106 1.28 -3.88 -7.62
C ARG A 106 2.10 -2.72 -7.10
N SER A 107 2.51 -2.81 -5.84
CA SER A 107 3.32 -1.78 -5.19
C SER A 107 4.60 -1.53 -5.99
N PRO A 108 5.05 -0.27 -6.16
CA PRO A 108 6.29 0.04 -6.87
C PRO A 108 7.53 -0.63 -6.26
N PHE A 109 7.47 -1.06 -4.99
CA PHE A 109 8.54 -1.78 -4.30
C PHE A 109 8.74 -3.23 -4.79
N LEU A 110 7.91 -3.74 -5.71
CA LEU A 110 8.04 -5.11 -6.22
C LEU A 110 9.36 -5.42 -6.92
N LEU A 111 10.09 -4.38 -7.35
CA LEU A 111 11.41 -4.50 -7.97
C LEU A 111 12.52 -3.93 -7.08
N ASP A 112 12.20 -3.64 -5.81
CA ASP A 112 13.19 -3.19 -4.84
C ASP A 112 13.99 -4.37 -4.30
N GLN A 113 15.32 -4.19 -4.23
CA GLN A 113 16.24 -5.23 -3.78
C GLN A 113 15.93 -5.70 -2.35
N TYR A 114 15.60 -4.76 -1.44
CA TYR A 114 15.30 -5.07 -0.05
C TYR A 114 13.97 -5.78 0.09
N PHE A 115 12.92 -5.32 -0.61
CA PHE A 115 11.62 -6.00 -0.61
C PHE A 115 11.75 -7.49 -1.00
N LEU A 116 12.43 -7.77 -2.11
CA LEU A 116 12.63 -9.14 -2.61
C LEU A 116 13.46 -9.98 -1.63
N TYR A 117 14.48 -9.38 -1.00
CA TYR A 117 15.28 -10.04 0.01
C TYR A 117 14.46 -10.38 1.27
N GLU A 118 13.74 -9.41 1.84
CA GLU A 118 12.92 -9.60 3.03
C GLU A 118 11.83 -10.63 2.79
N PHE A 119 11.17 -10.58 1.62
CA PHE A 119 10.16 -11.58 1.28
C PHE A 119 10.78 -12.98 1.18
N GLY A 120 11.92 -13.12 0.50
CA GLY A 120 12.68 -14.36 0.46
C GLY A 120 13.10 -14.87 1.84
N GLN A 121 13.51 -13.96 2.73
CA GLN A 121 13.87 -14.28 4.10
C GLN A 121 12.67 -14.77 4.92
N TYR A 122 11.51 -14.13 4.80
CA TYR A 122 10.31 -14.55 5.53
C TYR A 122 9.80 -15.90 5.04
N LEU A 123 9.88 -16.17 3.73
CA LEU A 123 9.59 -17.47 3.14
C LEU A 123 10.51 -18.57 3.68
N TYR A 124 11.79 -18.27 3.86
CA TYR A 124 12.74 -19.20 4.49
C TYR A 124 12.30 -19.55 5.92
N TYR A 125 11.92 -18.56 6.73
CA TYR A 125 11.51 -18.80 8.11
C TYR A 125 10.23 -19.63 8.26
N ILE A 126 9.36 -19.66 7.24
CA ILE A 126 8.17 -20.53 7.24
C ILE A 126 8.40 -21.87 6.52
N GLY A 127 9.62 -22.13 6.04
CA GLY A 127 9.97 -23.39 5.37
C GLY A 127 9.62 -23.46 3.88
N GLU A 128 9.20 -22.35 3.26
CA GLU A 128 8.91 -22.26 1.82
C GLU A 128 10.21 -22.07 1.02
N VAL A 129 11.07 -23.09 1.04
CA VAL A 129 12.47 -23.02 0.57
C VAL A 129 12.57 -22.65 -0.91
N ASP A 130 11.76 -23.24 -1.78
CA ASP A 130 11.83 -22.99 -3.22
C ASP A 130 11.43 -21.56 -3.58
N GLN A 131 10.36 -21.05 -2.94
CA GLN A 131 9.95 -19.66 -3.09
C GLN A 131 11.01 -18.72 -2.52
N SER A 132 11.57 -19.04 -1.34
CA SER A 132 12.67 -18.26 -0.76
C SER A 132 13.82 -18.13 -1.75
N ARG A 133 14.28 -19.24 -2.32
CA ARG A 133 15.35 -19.28 -3.33
C ARG A 133 15.01 -18.43 -4.55
N LEU A 134 13.78 -18.50 -5.04
CA LEU A 134 13.31 -17.70 -6.17
C LEU A 134 13.41 -16.20 -5.88
N TYR A 135 12.84 -15.74 -4.77
CA TYR A 135 12.83 -14.32 -4.41
C TYR A 135 14.23 -13.78 -4.10
N LEU A 136 15.07 -14.55 -3.42
CA LEU A 136 16.46 -14.18 -3.17
C LEU A 136 17.28 -14.05 -4.47
N LYS A 137 17.11 -14.98 -5.42
CA LYS A 137 17.74 -14.87 -6.75
C LYS A 137 17.20 -13.69 -7.54
N GLN A 138 15.91 -13.36 -7.41
CA GLN A 138 15.34 -12.18 -8.03
C GLN A 138 15.92 -10.89 -7.42
N SER A 139 16.07 -10.82 -6.09
CA SER A 139 16.70 -9.70 -5.40
C SER A 139 18.10 -9.40 -5.97
N LEU A 140 18.92 -10.44 -6.20
CA LEU A 140 20.26 -10.29 -6.81
C LEU A 140 20.26 -9.70 -8.23
N LYS A 141 19.14 -9.71 -8.96
CA LYS A 141 19.06 -9.05 -10.28
C LYS A 141 19.03 -7.54 -10.19
N PHE A 142 18.61 -7.00 -9.03
CA PHE A 142 18.55 -5.58 -8.73
C PHE A 142 19.68 -5.17 -7.77
N ALA A 143 20.78 -5.94 -7.79
CA ALA A 143 21.92 -5.82 -6.89
C ALA A 143 22.60 -4.45 -6.96
N ASN A 144 22.33 -3.60 -5.97
CA ASN A 144 22.90 -2.27 -5.81
C ASN A 144 23.66 -2.11 -4.47
N ASP A 145 23.34 -2.92 -3.46
CA ASP A 145 23.99 -2.91 -2.14
C ASP A 145 24.91 -4.15 -1.94
N PRO A 146 26.25 -3.98 -1.91
CA PRO A 146 27.21 -5.07 -1.69
C PRO A 146 27.04 -5.82 -0.37
N GLU A 147 26.67 -5.15 0.72
CA GLU A 147 26.47 -5.79 2.02
C GLU A 147 25.24 -6.69 1.98
N LEU A 148 24.17 -6.22 1.33
CA LEU A 148 22.97 -7.01 1.12
C LEU A 148 23.22 -8.22 0.20
N ILE A 149 24.03 -8.06 -0.85
CA ILE A 149 24.41 -9.18 -1.72
C ILE A 149 25.09 -10.29 -0.92
N ASP A 150 26.02 -9.96 -0.02
CA ASP A 150 26.67 -10.94 0.84
C ASP A 150 25.66 -11.65 1.75
N LYS A 151 24.75 -10.91 2.40
CA LYS A 151 23.66 -11.49 3.21
C LYS A 151 22.77 -12.43 2.41
N ILE A 152 22.40 -12.05 1.18
CA ILE A 152 21.59 -12.89 0.28
C ILE A 152 22.35 -14.18 -0.05
N ASN A 153 23.63 -14.09 -0.43
CA ASN A 153 24.44 -15.26 -0.78
C ASN A 153 24.62 -16.21 0.41
N GLN A 154 24.87 -15.67 1.61
CA GLN A 154 24.93 -16.45 2.85
C GLN A 154 23.61 -17.18 3.13
N LEU A 155 22.47 -16.52 2.90
CA LEU A 155 21.16 -17.13 3.09
C LEU A 155 20.89 -18.22 2.05
N ILE A 156 21.18 -17.97 0.77
CA ILE A 156 21.04 -18.97 -0.31
C ILE A 156 21.90 -20.21 -0.05
N ALA A 157 23.12 -20.04 0.48
CA ALA A 157 24.02 -21.15 0.81
C ALA A 157 23.50 -22.04 1.95
N LYS A 158 22.64 -21.52 2.82
CA LYS A 158 21.97 -22.29 3.90
C LYS A 158 20.74 -23.05 3.41
N LEU A 159 20.17 -22.68 2.26
CA LEU A 159 18.99 -23.34 1.72
C LEU A 159 19.38 -24.74 1.19
N PRO A 160 18.67 -25.82 1.57
CA PRO A 160 18.96 -27.15 1.04
C PRO A 160 18.84 -27.14 -0.47
N MET A 161 19.74 -27.82 -1.19
CA MET A 161 19.67 -27.92 -2.65
C MET A 161 18.26 -28.38 -3.05
N SER A 162 17.66 -27.70 -4.03
CA SER A 162 16.41 -28.18 -4.61
C SER A 162 16.67 -29.58 -5.12
N MET A 163 15.90 -30.55 -4.61
CA MET A 163 15.84 -31.87 -5.25
C MET A 163 15.00 -31.65 -6.49
N GLU A 164 15.63 -31.13 -7.55
CA GLU A 164 15.06 -31.16 -8.88
C GLU A 164 15.00 -32.64 -9.27
N ASP A 165 13.80 -33.22 -9.15
CA ASP A 165 13.39 -34.45 -9.86
C ASP A 165 13.02 -34.10 -11.31
#